data_AF-A0A7G6YLG7-F1
#
_entry.id   AF-A0A7G6YLG7-F1
#
_cell.length_a   1.000
_cell.length_b   1.000
_cell.length_c   1.000
_cell.angle_alpha   90.00
_cell.angle_beta   90.00
_cell.angle_gamma   90.00
#
_symmetry.space_group_name_H-M   'P 1'
#
loop_
_entity.id
_entity.type
_entity.pdbx_description
1 polymer ?
#
loop_
_entity_poly.entity_id
_entity_poly.type
_entity_poly.pdbx_seq_one_letter_code
_entity_poly.pdbx_strand_id
1 'polypeptide(L)' 'MSNFSKLKDLVMSLEGDFEKFYDKQNSAAGTRVRKGMQELKNLAQEIRTEVQNAKNSATETKAAPAPAAKKAAPAKKK' A
#
# COMPACT_ATOMS: atom_id res chain seq x y z
N MET A 1 9.61 -7.33 -9.96
CA MET A 1 10.21 -7.97 -8.76
C MET A 1 10.73 -6.99 -7.71
N SER A 2 10.84 -5.68 -8.01
CA SER A 2 11.34 -4.66 -7.06
C SER A 2 10.61 -4.64 -5.71
N ASN A 3 9.28 -4.76 -5.72
CA ASN A 3 8.49 -4.58 -4.51
C ASN A 3 8.56 -5.75 -3.52
N PHE A 4 8.72 -6.98 -4.02
CA PHE A 4 8.93 -8.15 -3.17
C PHE A 4 10.29 -8.11 -2.47
N SER A 5 11.35 -7.71 -3.20
CA SER A 5 12.68 -7.53 -2.58
C SER A 5 12.62 -6.52 -1.45
N LYS A 6 11.99 -5.36 -1.68
CA LYS A 6 11.83 -4.31 -0.66
C LYS A 6 11.12 -4.82 0.61
N LEU A 7 10.05 -5.60 0.47
CA LEU A 7 9.37 -6.22 1.62
C LEU A 7 10.31 -7.13 2.39
N LYS A 8 11.01 -8.02 1.68
CA LYS A 8 11.94 -8.97 2.29
C LYS A 8 13.08 -8.26 3.01
N ASP A 9 13.71 -7.30 2.33
CA ASP A 9 14.85 -6.55 2.87
C ASP A 9 14.45 -5.78 4.13
N LEU A 10 13.24 -5.17 4.15
CA LEU A 10 12.72 -4.49 5.32
C LEU A 10 12.55 -5.45 6.51
N VAL A 11 11.94 -6.63 6.30
CA VAL A 11 11.76 -7.63 7.36
C VAL A 11 13.11 -8.11 7.88
N MET A 12 14.05 -8.44 6.99
CA MET A 12 15.39 -8.91 7.38
C MET A 12 16.16 -7.85 8.16
N SER A 13 16.03 -6.57 7.80
CA SER A 13 16.68 -5.48 8.54
C SER A 13 16.20 -5.34 9.99
N LEU A 14 14.96 -5.76 10.29
CA LEU A 14 14.34 -5.62 11.60
C LEU A 14 14.64 -6.78 12.55
N GLU A 15 15.15 -7.91 12.03
CA GLU A 15 15.43 -9.13 12.81
C GLU A 15 16.26 -8.85 14.07
N GLY A 16 17.37 -8.12 13.93
CA GLY A 16 18.22 -7.78 15.05
C GLY A 16 17.60 -6.79 16.06
N ASP A 17 16.64 -5.96 15.64
CA ASP A 17 15.88 -5.12 16.58
C ASP A 17 14.76 -5.93 17.26
N PHE A 18 14.20 -6.94 16.60
CA PHE A 18 13.24 -7.87 17.21
C PHE A 18 13.88 -8.68 18.35
N GLU A 19 15.04 -9.29 18.11
CA GLU A 19 15.78 -10.02 19.16
C GLU A 19 16.09 -9.10 20.35
N LYS A 20 16.63 -7.90 20.09
CA LYS A 20 16.95 -6.94 21.15
C LYS A 20 15.72 -6.47 21.93
N PHE A 21 14.58 -6.32 21.26
CA PHE A 21 13.35 -5.90 21.93
C PHE A 21 12.75 -7.03 22.78
N TYR A 22 12.59 -8.22 22.22
CA TYR A 22 11.94 -9.34 22.92
C TYR A 22 12.82 -9.97 23.99
N ASP A 23 14.11 -10.21 23.71
CA ASP A 23 15.01 -10.90 24.65
C ASP A 23 15.60 -9.95 25.69
N LYS A 24 15.93 -8.73 25.27
CA LYS A 24 16.66 -7.76 26.11
C LYS A 24 15.81 -6.58 26.57
N GLN A 25 14.51 -6.55 26.25
CA GLN A 25 13.58 -5.48 26.63
C GLN A 25 14.08 -4.07 26.23
N ASN A 26 14.82 -3.96 25.13
CA ASN A 26 15.41 -2.69 24.70
C ASN A 26 14.35 -1.76 24.08
N SER A 27 14.00 -0.68 24.78
CA SER A 27 12.96 0.27 24.35
C SER A 27 13.30 1.01 23.04
N ALA A 28 14.59 1.25 22.75
CA ALA A 28 15.00 1.88 21.50
C ALA A 28 14.81 0.93 20.31
N ALA A 29 15.12 -0.36 20.50
CA ALA A 29 14.86 -1.40 19.50
C ALA A 29 13.34 -1.56 19.26
N GLY A 30 12.52 -1.54 20.32
CA GLY A 30 11.06 -1.54 20.19
C GLY A 30 10.50 -0.37 19.39
N THR A 31 11.09 0.82 19.52
CA THR A 31 10.70 1.99 18.72
C THR A 31 11.03 1.79 17.23
N ARG A 32 12.17 1.16 16.91
CA ARG A 32 12.56 0.84 15.53
C ARG A 32 11.68 -0.23 14.92
N VAL A 33 11.43 -1.32 15.65
CA VAL A 33 10.48 -2.38 15.25
C VAL A 33 9.12 -1.78 14.91
N ARG A 34 8.57 -0.93 15.80
CA ARG A 34 7.28 -0.29 15.56
C ARG A 34 7.26 0.58 14.30
N LYS A 35 8.32 1.38 14.07
CA LYS A 35 8.43 2.22 12.86
C LYS A 35 8.57 1.35 11.60
N GLY A 36 9.43 0.34 11.63
CA GLY A 36 9.61 -0.59 10.51
C GLY A 36 8.34 -1.36 10.16
N MET A 37 7.55 -1.76 11.17
CA MET A 37 6.23 -2.39 10.95
C MET A 37 5.21 -1.42 10.33
N GLN A 38 5.28 -0.13 10.66
CA GLN A 38 4.43 0.88 10.00
C GLN A 38 4.81 1.04 8.52
N GLU A 39 6.10 1.06 8.21
CA GLU A 39 6.60 1.11 6.83
C GLU A 39 6.20 -0.14 6.04
N LEU A 40 6.32 -1.32 6.65
CA LEU A 40 5.90 -2.59 6.05
C LEU A 40 4.42 -2.58 5.69
N LYS A 41 3.56 -2.08 6.58
CA LYS A 41 2.12 -1.94 6.31
C LYS A 41 1.85 -1.05 5.10
N ASN A 42 2.52 0.09 5.03
CA ASN A 42 2.33 1.03 3.92
C ASN A 42 2.78 0.41 2.59
N LEU A 43 3.95 -0.23 2.58
CA LEU A 43 4.52 -0.84 1.40
C LEU A 43 3.68 -2.05 0.92
N ALA A 44 3.16 -2.86 1.85
CA ALA A 44 2.21 -3.92 1.52
C ALA A 44 0.90 -3.37 0.91
N GLN A 45 0.39 -2.26 1.44
CA GLN A 45 -0.84 -1.64 0.94
C GLN A 45 -0.64 -1.03 -0.45
N GLU A 46 0.51 -0.42 -0.72
CA GLU A 46 0.89 0.10 -2.03
C GLU A 46 0.91 -1.03 -3.07
N ILE A 47 1.63 -2.12 -2.79
CA ILE A 47 1.70 -3.30 -3.67
C ILE A 47 0.31 -3.87 -3.94
N ARG A 48 -0.52 -4.01 -2.91
CA ARG A 48 -1.89 -4.49 -3.08
C ARG A 48 -2.68 -3.60 -4.04
N THR A 49 -2.54 -2.29 -3.90
CA THR A 49 -3.24 -1.30 -4.73
C THR A 49 -2.74 -1.37 -6.16
N GLU A 50 -1.42 -1.47 -6.38
CA GLU A 50 -0.84 -1.66 -7.71
C GLU A 50 -1.36 -2.93 -8.40
N VAL A 51 -1.42 -4.06 -7.68
CA VAL A 51 -1.95 -5.31 -8.23
C VAL A 51 -3.43 -5.17 -8.59
N GLN A 52 -4.22 -4.53 -7.73
CA GLN A 52 -5.63 -4.30 -7.99
C GLN A 52 -5.83 -3.37 -9.21
N ASN A 53 -5.04 -2.31 -9.31
CA ASN A 53 -5.06 -1.40 -10.45
C ASN A 53 -4.64 -2.11 -11.73
N ALA A 54 -3.59 -2.94 -11.71
CA ALA A 54 -3.17 -3.73 -12.86
C ALA A 54 -4.28 -4.69 -13.34
N LYS A 55 -5.02 -5.33 -12.41
CA LYS A 55 -6.19 -6.14 -12.76
C LYS A 55 -7.30 -5.30 -13.39
N ASN A 56 -7.62 -4.15 -12.80
CA ASN A 56 -8.67 -3.26 -13.29
C ASN A 56 -8.32 -2.66 -14.67
N SER A 57 -7.07 -2.25 -14.89
CA SER A 57 -6.60 -1.75 -16.19
C SER A 57 -6.53 -2.85 -17.26
N ALA A 58 -6.20 -4.09 -16.87
CA ALA A 58 -6.28 -5.24 -17.79
C ALA A 58 -7.73 -5.54 -18.20
N THR A 59 -8.72 -5.24 -17.34
CA THR A 59 -10.15 -5.35 -17.70
C THR A 59 -10.67 -4.20 -18.56
N GLU A 60 -10.04 -3.02 -18.55
CA GLU A 60 -10.45 -1.87 -19.37
C GLU A 60 -10.13 -2.04 -20.87
N THR A 61 -9.21 -2.93 -21.26
CA THR A 61 -8.93 -3.22 -22.69
C THR A 61 -10.05 -4.04 -23.35
N LYS A 62 -11.05 -4.54 -22.61
CA LYS A 62 -12.17 -5.33 -23.16
C LYS A 62 -13.54 -4.67 -23.10
N ALA A 63 -13.65 -3.42 -22.69
CA ALA A 63 -14.93 -2.72 -22.65
C ALA A 63 -14.79 -1.24 -23.07
N ALA A 64 -14.89 -0.96 -24.37
CA ALA A 64 -15.62 0.23 -24.79
C ALA A 64 -17.12 -0.08 -24.64
N PRO A 65 -17.95 0.83 -24.10
CA PRO A 65 -18.44 1.90 -24.96
C PRO A 65 -18.70 3.28 -24.30
N ALA A 66 -18.65 4.28 -25.20
CA ALA A 66 -19.47 5.49 -25.32
C ALA A 66 -19.25 6.71 -24.40
N PRO A 67 -19.19 7.93 -24.98
CA PRO A 67 -19.06 9.19 -24.26
C PRO A 67 -20.42 9.63 -23.71
N ALA A 68 -20.53 9.81 -22.38
CA ALA A 68 -21.69 10.45 -21.79
C ALA A 68 -21.63 11.97 -22.07
N ALA A 69 -22.41 12.35 -23.08
CA ALA A 69 -22.64 13.71 -23.52
C ALA A 69 -23.15 14.63 -22.40
N LYS A 70 -22.73 15.90 -22.49
CA LYS A 70 -23.29 17.08 -21.83
C LYS A 70 -24.83 17.07 -21.84
N LYS A 71 -25.46 17.27 -20.67
CA LYS A 71 -26.72 18.02 -20.47
C LYS A 71 -26.87 18.28 -18.97
N ALA A 72 -26.57 19.49 -18.52
CA ALA A 72 -27.52 20.60 -18.37
C ALA A 72 -27.98 20.71 -16.90
N ALA A 73 -27.60 21.83 -16.27
CA ALA A 73 -28.16 22.31 -15.02
C ALA A 73 -29.70 22.38 -15.11
N PRO A 74 -30.38 22.40 -13.95
CA PRO A 74 -31.23 23.56 -13.75
C PRO A 74 -31.11 24.13 -12.34
N ALA A 75 -30.91 25.44 -12.32
CA ALA A 75 -31.38 26.31 -11.26
C ALA A 75 -32.92 26.25 -11.19
N LYS A 76 -33.49 26.12 -9.99
CA LYS A 76 -34.48 27.04 -9.38
C LYS A 76 -35.35 26.36 -8.31
N LYS A 77 -35.39 27.03 -7.16
CA LYS A 77 -36.52 27.31 -6.24
C LYS A 77 -37.43 26.15 -5.82
N LYS A 78 -37.49 25.93 -4.51
CA LYS A 78 -38.64 26.39 -3.71
C LYS A 78 -38.17 26.79 -2.32
#